data_AF-A0A350IC46-F1
#
_entry.id   AF-A0A350IC46-F1
#
_cell.length_a   1.000
_cell.length_b   1.000
_cell.length_c   1.000
_cell.angle_alpha   90.00
_cell.angle_beta   90.00
_cell.angle_gamma   90.00
#
_symmetry.space_group_name_H-M   'P 1'
#
loop_
_entity.id
_entity.type
_entity.pdbx_description
1 polymer ?
#
loop_
_entity_poly.entity_id
_entity_poly.type
_entity_poly.pdbx_seq_one_letter_code
_entity_poly.pdbx_strand_id
1 'polypeptide(L)' 'MAFSMAYCDYIAHTIIKPALQVDSDNSNGLIDSVDRVKMDLHEEGWMQTTTKTIECSDINGKKYRITVEEI' A
#
# COMPACT_ATOMS: atom_id res chain seq x y z
N MET A 1 26.68 7.67 -7.28
CA MET A 1 25.51 6.78 -7.42
C MET A 1 24.27 7.65 -7.26
N ALA A 2 23.51 7.85 -8.33
CA ALA A 2 22.23 8.52 -8.21
C ALA A 2 21.28 7.56 -7.48
N PHE A 3 20.83 7.92 -6.28
CA PHE A 3 19.64 7.31 -5.70
C PHE A 3 18.49 7.68 -6.65
N SER A 4 18.19 6.81 -7.60
CA SER A 4 16.91 6.86 -8.32
C SER A 4 15.85 6.87 -7.23
N MET A 5 15.10 7.96 -7.10
CA MET A 5 14.00 8.00 -6.14
C MET A 5 13.01 6.94 -6.59
N ALA A 6 12.96 5.82 -5.87
CA ALA A 6 11.98 4.78 -6.12
C ALA A 6 10.60 5.36 -5.84
N TYR A 7 9.80 5.53 -6.89
CA TYR A 7 8.46 6.10 -6.81
C TYR A 7 7.45 5.17 -6.13
N CYS A 8 7.87 3.98 -5.68
CA CYS A 8 7.04 3.02 -4.96
C CYS A 8 6.34 3.67 -3.74
N ASP A 9 7.07 4.52 -3.02
CA ASP A 9 6.52 5.26 -1.88
C ASP A 9 5.41 6.23 -2.31
N TYR A 10 5.70 7.03 -3.35
CA TYR A 10 4.74 7.96 -3.93
C TYR A 10 3.48 7.25 -4.46
N ILE A 11 3.64 6.15 -5.19
CA ILE A 11 2.52 5.37 -5.74
C ILE A 11 1.67 4.79 -4.61
N ALA A 12 2.30 4.17 -3.61
CA ALA A 12 1.58 3.57 -2.49
C ALA A 12 0.83 4.60 -1.65
N HIS A 13 1.48 5.72 -1.30
CA HIS A 13 0.94 6.73 -0.39
C HIS A 13 0.01 7.76 -1.05
N THR A 14 0.26 8.12 -2.31
CA THR A 14 -0.48 9.19 -2.99
C THR A 14 -1.55 8.67 -3.94
N ILE A 15 -1.39 7.46 -4.47
CA ILE A 15 -2.31 6.90 -5.48
C ILE A 15 -3.14 5.78 -4.89
N ILE A 16 -2.49 4.68 -4.49
CA ILE A 16 -3.20 3.43 -4.14
C ILE A 16 -3.97 3.59 -2.83
N LYS A 17 -3.28 3.95 -1.73
CA LYS A 17 -3.94 4.05 -0.43
C LYS A 17 -5.10 5.08 -0.44
N PRO A 18 -4.95 6.30 -0.98
CA PRO A 18 -6.06 7.25 -1.03
C PRO A 18 -7.23 6.75 -1.88
N ALA A 19 -6.98 6.11 -3.03
CA ALA A 19 -8.05 5.56 -3.86
C ALA A 19 -8.84 4.45 -3.13
N LEU A 20 -8.14 3.55 -2.43
CA LEU A 20 -8.77 2.52 -1.61
C LEU A 20 -9.57 3.13 -0.45
N GLN A 21 -9.05 4.17 0.20
CA GLN A 21 -9.73 4.85 1.29
C GLN A 21 -11.00 5.55 0.80
N VAL A 22 -10.95 6.23 -0.35
CA VAL A 22 -12.12 6.86 -0.96
C VAL A 22 -13.21 5.84 -1.29
N ASP A 23 -12.83 4.66 -1.78
CA ASP A 23 -13.80 3.59 -2.00
C ASP A 23 -14.37 3.08 -0.67
N SER A 24 -13.51 2.83 0.33
CA SER A 24 -13.91 2.37 1.66
C SER A 24 -14.84 3.32 2.41
N ASP A 25 -14.65 4.64 2.24
CA ASP A 25 -15.46 5.67 2.88
C ASP A 25 -16.79 5.92 2.13
N ASN A 26 -16.93 5.42 0.90
CA ASN A 26 -18.13 5.55 0.09
C ASN A 26 -19.17 4.49 0.48
N SER A 27 -20.42 4.90 0.70
CA SER A 27 -21.51 3.96 1.02
C SER A 27 -21.80 2.92 -0.08
N ASN A 28 -21.37 3.18 -1.32
CA ASN A 28 -21.46 2.25 -2.45
C ASN A 28 -20.11 1.59 -2.78
N GLY A 29 -19.10 1.76 -1.92
CA GLY A 29 -17.79 1.13 -2.08
C GLY A 29 -17.84 -0.39 -1.97
N LEU A 30 -16.82 -1.04 -2.54
CA LEU A 30 -16.63 -2.50 -2.46
C LEU A 30 -15.54 -2.87 -1.46
N ILE A 31 -14.70 -1.91 -1.06
CA ILE A 31 -13.70 -2.05 -0.03
C ILE A 31 -14.32 -1.77 1.34
N ASP A 32 -14.01 -2.63 2.30
CA ASP A 32 -14.51 -2.54 3.68
C ASP A 32 -13.43 -1.99 4.63
N SER A 33 -12.17 -2.38 4.42
CA SER A 33 -11.06 -1.86 5.22
C SER A 33 -9.77 -1.73 4.41
N VAL A 34 -8.96 -0.73 4.79
CA VAL A 34 -7.66 -0.43 4.18
C VAL A 34 -6.64 -0.24 5.31
N ASP A 35 -5.61 -1.07 5.33
CA ASP A 35 -4.51 -0.92 6.29
C ASP A 35 -3.52 0.16 5.83
N ARG A 36 -2.62 0.56 6.73
CA ARG A 36 -1.51 1.45 6.39
C ARG A 36 -0.56 0.78 5.39
N VAL A 37 0.14 1.62 4.62
CA VAL A 37 1.27 1.16 3.80
C VAL A 37 2.33 0.58 4.74
N LYS A 38 2.68 -0.68 4.53
CA LYS A 38 3.75 -1.40 5.24
C LYS A 38 5.01 -1.32 4.40
N MET A 39 6.07 -0.82 5.01
CA MET A 39 7.41 -0.79 4.44
C MET A 39 8.10 -2.11 4.74
N ASP A 40 8.91 -2.58 3.79
CA ASP A 40 9.78 -3.74 4.02
C ASP A 40 11.02 -3.31 4.82
N LEU A 41 10.88 -3.35 6.14
CA LEU A 41 11.92 -2.98 7.11
C LEU A 41 12.58 -4.23 7.68
N HIS A 42 13.89 -4.14 7.93
CA HIS A 42 14.60 -5.10 8.75
C HIS A 42 14.18 -4.94 10.21
N GLU A 43 14.42 -5.95 11.06
CA GLU A 43 14.11 -5.90 12.50
C GLU A 43 14.78 -4.70 13.21
N GLU A 44 15.91 -4.25 12.67
CA GLU A 44 16.71 -3.12 13.14
C GLU A 44 16.26 -1.76 12.56
N GLY A 45 15.21 -1.73 11.73
CA GLY A 45 14.50 -0.51 11.32
C GLY A 45 14.97 0.15 10.03
N TRP A 46 15.98 -0.37 9.34
CA TRP A 46 16.35 0.10 8.00
C TRP A 46 15.52 -0.57 6.89
N MET A 47 15.37 0.11 5.75
CA MET A 47 14.68 -0.45 4.58
C MET A 47 15.50 -1.57 3.96
N GLN A 48 14.90 -2.76 3.80
CA GLN A 48 15.50 -3.88 3.07
C GLN A 48 15.29 -3.75 1.57
N THR A 49 14.09 -3.32 1.16
CA THR A 49 13.71 -3.14 -0.24
C THR A 49 12.88 -1.86 -0.42
N THR A 50 12.73 -1.42 -1.67
CA THR A 50 11.82 -0.32 -2.04
C THR A 50 10.35 -0.75 -1.98
N THR A 51 10.08 -2.04 -1.78
CA THR A 51 8.76 -2.65 -1.75
C THR A 51 7.85 -2.01 -0.71
N LYS A 52 6.60 -1.81 -1.12
CA LYS A 52 5.51 -1.34 -0.27
C LYS A 52 4.36 -2.31 -0.37
N THR A 53 3.75 -2.64 0.77
CA THR A 53 2.59 -3.54 0.82
C THR A 53 1.41 -2.85 1.48
N ILE A 54 0.21 -3.06 0.93
CA ILE A 54 -1.05 -2.56 1.50
C ILE A 54 -1.97 -3.77 1.60
N GLU A 55 -2.56 -3.97 2.77
CA GLU A 55 -3.58 -5.00 2.99
C GLU A 55 -4.95 -4.33 3.04
N CYS A 56 -5.92 -4.92 2.36
CA CYS A 56 -7.30 -4.44 2.37
C CYS A 56 -8.28 -5.62 2.38
N SER A 57 -9.53 -5.36 2.79
CA SER A 57 -10.63 -6.31 2.68
C SER A 57 -11.78 -5.75 1.87
N ASP A 58 -12.50 -6.63 1.18
CA ASP A 58 -13.78 -6.29 0.56
C ASP A 58 -14.95 -6.48 1.54
N ILE A 59 -16.13 -6.00 1.15
CA ILE A 59 -17.40 -6.15 1.89
C ILE A 59 -17.83 -7.62 2.10
N ASN A 60 -17.21 -8.57 1.40
CA ASN A 60 -17.45 -10.01 1.60
C ASN A 60 -16.47 -10.62 2.61
N GLY A 61 -15.59 -9.82 3.23
CA GLY A 61 -14.59 -10.24 4.20
C GLY A 61 -13.36 -10.89 3.58
N LYS A 62 -13.20 -10.86 2.25
CA LYS A 62 -12.02 -11.41 1.58
C LYS A 62 -10.88 -10.41 1.64
N LYS A 63 -9.69 -10.90 1.97
CA LYS A 63 -8.48 -10.08 2.13
C LYS A 63 -7.62 -10.12 0.88
N TYR A 64 -7.02 -8.98 0.56
CA TYR A 64 -6.09 -8.80 -0.54
C TYR A 64 -4.81 -8.14 -0.03
N ARG A 65 -3.71 -8.41 -0.72
CA ARG A 65 -2.43 -7.74 -0.53
C ARG A 65 -2.00 -7.14 -1.85
N ILE A 66 -1.77 -5.84 -1.83
CA ILE A 66 -1.28 -5.06 -2.97
C ILE A 66 0.20 -4.78 -2.70
N THR A 67 1.05 -5.16 -3.64
CA THR A 67 2.51 -4.95 -3.56
C THR A 67 2.94 -3.99 -4.66
N VAL A 68 3.74 -2.98 -4.29
CA VAL A 68 4.39 -2.07 -5.23
C VAL A 68 5.89 -2.23 -5.10
N GLU A 69 6.55 -2.61 -6.20
CA GLU A 69 7.99 -2.85 -6.28
C GLU A 69 8.59 -2.16 -7.51
N GLU A 70 9.88 -1.84 -7.43
CA GLU A 70 10.69 -1.32 -8.54
C GLU A 70 11.34 -2.52 -9.26
N ILE A 71 11.28 -2.56 -10.61
CA ILE A 71 11.78 -3.65 -11.46
C ILE A 71 12.93 -3.14 -12.33
#